data_AF-A0AA97B9U3-F1
#
_entry.id   AF-A0AA97B9U3-F1
#
_cell.length_a   1.000
_cell.length_b   1.000
_cell.length_c   1.000
_cell.angle_alpha   90.00
_cell.angle_beta   90.00
_cell.angle_gamma   90.00
#
_symmetry.space_group_name_H-M   'P 1'
#
loop_
_entity.id
_entity.type
_entity.pdbx_description
1 polymer ?
#
loop_
_entity_poly.entity_id
_entity_poly.type
_entity_poly.pdbx_seq_one_letter_code
_entity_poly.pdbx_strand_id
1 'polypeptide(L)'
;MSKQLVEELYTPNLTATRERIKTDPRLKVLLDDKADPALFEAFLITWNSLGVYMTEPVDGWIRRAGEATVKVGLDDVGQKLIAHAKHEAGHHLMMVEDTKHLVARWNERRNPKLNAEELIAQPPTQAMKEYREIHENTITGEMPAAQVAIEYEIEGLSTVLGPVILEQAKRVCGEDILQGMSFLKEHTEIDVGHTALNEVMLNKLLSQVPDKAPIIAKTGASALDIYLRFMGDCVERAGKLVQSAAAA
;
A
#
# COMPACT_ATOMS: atom_id res chain seq x y z
N MET A 1 -13.13 -29.06 10.22
CA MET A 1 -12.06 -28.40 9.45
C MET A 1 -12.71 -27.25 8.71
N SER A 2 -12.38 -26.00 9.05
CA SER A 2 -12.85 -24.86 8.25
C SER A 2 -12.27 -25.05 6.85
N LYS A 3 -13.12 -25.13 5.83
CA LYS A 3 -12.66 -24.90 4.45
C LYS A 3 -11.94 -23.56 4.44
N GLN A 4 -10.75 -23.47 3.87
CA GLN A 4 -10.10 -22.18 3.62
C GLN A 4 -10.84 -21.55 2.43
N LEU A 5 -11.98 -20.90 2.72
CA LEU A 5 -12.83 -20.25 1.71
C LEU A 5 -12.06 -19.17 0.93
N VAL A 6 -11.04 -18.59 1.55
CA VAL A 6 -10.09 -17.71 0.86
C VAL A 6 -9.40 -18.44 -0.29
N GLU A 7 -8.85 -19.63 -0.08
CA GLU A 7 -8.20 -20.41 -1.15
C GLU A 7 -9.18 -20.81 -2.26
N GLU A 8 -10.41 -21.19 -1.90
CA GLU A 8 -11.37 -21.73 -2.86
C GLU A 8 -12.12 -20.66 -3.66
N LEU A 9 -12.58 -19.59 -2.99
CA LEU A 9 -13.53 -18.63 -3.55
C LEU A 9 -12.87 -17.31 -3.92
N TYR A 10 -11.72 -16.99 -3.33
CA TYR A 10 -11.11 -15.67 -3.44
C TYR A 10 -9.80 -15.72 -4.23
N THR A 11 -8.82 -16.51 -3.79
CA THR A 11 -7.47 -16.62 -4.38
C THR A 11 -7.45 -16.84 -5.90
N PRO A 12 -8.32 -17.65 -6.52
CA PRO A 12 -8.28 -17.86 -7.97
C PRO A 12 -8.43 -16.57 -8.80
N ASN A 13 -9.10 -15.56 -8.25
CA ASN A 13 -9.29 -14.26 -8.91
C ASN A 13 -8.09 -13.31 -8.73
N LEU A 14 -7.18 -13.62 -7.81
CA LEU A 14 -6.05 -12.78 -7.42
C LEU A 14 -4.73 -13.26 -8.01
N THR A 15 -4.63 -14.52 -8.42
CA THR A 15 -3.38 -15.16 -8.88
C THR A 15 -2.66 -14.32 -9.94
N ALA A 16 -3.37 -13.86 -10.97
CA ALA A 16 -2.76 -13.07 -12.04
C ALA A 16 -2.17 -11.74 -11.52
N THR A 17 -2.87 -11.05 -10.62
CA THR A 17 -2.40 -9.78 -10.05
C THR A 17 -1.26 -10.01 -9.07
N ARG A 18 -1.32 -11.04 -8.22
CA ARG A 18 -0.24 -11.38 -7.29
C ARG A 18 1.03 -11.82 -8.01
N GLU A 19 0.93 -12.55 -9.12
CA GLU A 19 2.11 -12.92 -9.92
C GLU A 19 2.75 -11.71 -10.62
N ARG A 20 2.00 -10.63 -10.86
CA ARG A 20 2.58 -9.37 -11.36
C ARG A 20 3.52 -8.71 -10.36
N ILE A 21 3.32 -8.89 -9.05
CA ILE A 21 4.25 -8.39 -8.02
C ILE A 21 5.68 -8.90 -8.30
N LYS A 22 5.81 -10.17 -8.69
CA LYS A 22 7.09 -10.83 -8.96
C LYS A 22 7.67 -10.50 -10.34
N THR A 23 6.81 -10.08 -11.27
CA THR A 23 7.18 -9.98 -12.69
C THR A 23 7.22 -8.56 -13.23
N ASP A 24 6.68 -7.57 -12.51
CA ASP A 24 6.61 -6.17 -12.95
C ASP A 24 8.03 -5.62 -13.20
N PRO A 25 8.34 -5.20 -14.44
CA PRO A 25 9.68 -4.75 -14.80
C PRO A 25 10.11 -3.50 -14.02
N ARG A 26 9.18 -2.66 -13.57
CA ARG A 26 9.51 -1.44 -12.81
C ARG A 26 9.97 -1.78 -11.41
N LEU A 27 9.33 -2.76 -10.76
CA LEU A 27 9.78 -3.27 -9.46
C LEU A 27 11.10 -4.03 -9.58
N LYS A 28 11.29 -4.80 -10.66
CA LYS A 28 12.55 -5.51 -10.91
C LYS A 28 13.76 -4.58 -10.98
N VAL A 29 13.63 -3.40 -11.57
CA VAL A 29 14.73 -2.42 -11.63
C VAL A 29 15.18 -1.98 -10.24
N LEU A 30 14.25 -1.84 -9.28
CA LEU A 30 14.58 -1.47 -7.90
C LEU A 30 15.23 -2.63 -7.14
N LEU A 31 14.78 -3.86 -7.39
CA LEU A 31 15.18 -5.06 -6.66
C LEU A 31 16.37 -5.78 -7.30
N ASP A 32 16.94 -5.24 -8.38
CA ASP A 32 18.13 -5.79 -9.03
C ASP A 32 19.37 -5.69 -8.13
N ASP A 33 20.27 -6.67 -8.22
CA ASP A 33 21.53 -6.67 -7.45
C ASP A 33 22.41 -5.45 -7.77
N LYS A 34 22.25 -4.85 -8.96
CA LYS A 34 22.96 -3.67 -9.44
C LYS A 34 22.07 -2.43 -9.50
N ALA A 35 20.98 -2.40 -8.75
CA ALA A 35 20.11 -1.23 -8.65
C ALA A 35 20.93 0.04 -8.33
N ASP A 36 20.63 1.12 -9.04
CA ASP A 36 21.27 2.42 -8.84
C ASP A 36 20.83 3.02 -7.48
N PRO A 37 21.76 3.33 -6.56
CA PRO A 37 21.42 3.95 -5.29
C PRO A 37 20.68 5.28 -5.40
N ALA A 38 20.98 6.08 -6.43
CA ALA A 38 20.25 7.33 -6.65
C ALA A 38 18.79 7.05 -7.03
N LEU A 39 18.55 6.08 -7.91
CA LEU A 39 17.19 5.67 -8.29
C LEU A 39 16.41 5.10 -7.11
N PHE A 40 17.03 4.25 -6.31
CA PHE A 40 16.37 3.63 -5.16
C PHE A 40 15.99 4.67 -4.10
N GLU A 41 16.90 5.58 -3.75
CA GLU A 41 16.61 6.67 -2.81
C GLU A 41 15.54 7.63 -3.35
N ALA A 42 15.61 8.00 -4.64
CA ALA A 42 14.57 8.81 -5.28
C ALA A 42 13.21 8.12 -5.31
N PHE A 43 13.18 6.79 -5.46
CA PHE A 43 11.96 5.99 -5.36
C PHE A 43 11.37 6.06 -3.95
N LEU A 44 12.17 5.87 -2.90
CA LEU A 44 11.69 5.98 -1.52
C LEU A 44 11.13 7.37 -1.19
N ILE A 45 11.80 8.43 -1.67
CA ILE A 45 11.32 9.81 -1.54
C ILE A 45 9.96 9.97 -2.23
N THR A 46 9.86 9.51 -3.48
CA THR A 46 8.64 9.65 -4.28
C THR A 46 7.48 8.83 -3.71
N TRP A 47 7.75 7.60 -3.27
CA TRP A 47 6.75 6.71 -2.70
C TRP A 47 6.19 7.26 -1.39
N ASN A 48 7.04 7.74 -0.48
CA ASN A 48 6.57 8.38 0.75
C ASN A 48 5.81 9.68 0.46
N SER A 49 6.34 10.56 -0.39
CA SER A 49 5.75 11.87 -0.62
C SER A 49 4.36 11.77 -1.26
N LEU A 50 4.20 10.87 -2.24
CA LEU A 50 2.91 10.63 -2.89
C LEU A 50 1.99 9.75 -2.06
N GLY A 51 2.56 8.82 -1.28
CA GLY A 51 1.82 7.92 -0.39
C GLY A 51 0.99 8.67 0.64
N VAL A 52 1.38 9.88 1.07
CA VAL A 52 0.58 10.74 1.96
C VAL A 52 -0.85 10.89 1.45
N TYR A 53 -1.03 11.11 0.14
CA TYR A 53 -2.36 11.24 -0.46
C TYR A 53 -3.15 9.93 -0.43
N MET A 54 -2.50 8.78 -0.46
CA MET A 54 -3.19 7.48 -0.37
C MET A 54 -3.56 7.13 1.07
N THR A 55 -2.73 7.51 2.04
CA THR A 55 -2.85 7.09 3.43
C THR A 55 -3.67 8.04 4.31
N GLU A 56 -3.67 9.35 4.03
CA GLU A 56 -4.38 10.36 4.84
C GLU A 56 -5.85 10.04 5.17
N PRO A 57 -6.68 9.53 4.23
CA PRO A 57 -8.09 9.24 4.49
C PRO A 57 -8.39 7.79 4.93
N VAL A 58 -7.37 6.93 5.10
CA VAL A 58 -7.54 5.47 5.29
C VAL A 58 -8.38 5.11 6.51
N ASP A 59 -8.12 5.71 7.67
CA ASP A 59 -8.91 5.47 8.89
C ASP A 59 -10.40 5.81 8.67
N GLY A 60 -10.65 6.91 7.96
CA GLY A 60 -11.99 7.37 7.61
C GLY A 60 -12.70 6.42 6.64
N TRP A 61 -11.99 5.78 5.71
CA TRP A 61 -12.55 4.78 4.81
C TRP A 61 -12.90 3.49 5.55
N ILE A 62 -11.96 2.93 6.29
CA ILE A 62 -12.14 1.66 7.00
C ILE A 62 -13.28 1.77 8.00
N ARG A 63 -13.33 2.87 8.78
CA ARG A 63 -14.41 3.11 9.73
C ARG A 63 -15.77 3.21 9.04
N ARG A 64 -15.89 4.00 7.97
CA ARG A 64 -17.16 4.16 7.24
C ARG A 64 -17.60 2.86 6.56
N ALA A 65 -16.67 2.08 6.01
CA ALA A 65 -16.95 0.76 5.48
C ALA A 65 -17.48 -0.18 6.57
N GLY A 66 -16.87 -0.15 7.77
CA GLY A 66 -17.34 -0.90 8.92
C GLY A 66 -18.74 -0.49 9.36
N GLU A 67 -19.03 0.81 9.47
CA GLU A 67 -20.36 1.34 9.80
C GLU A 67 -21.42 0.93 8.74
N ALA A 68 -21.08 0.99 7.46
CA ALA A 68 -21.95 0.54 6.38
C ALA A 68 -22.17 -0.98 6.40
N THR A 69 -21.13 -1.75 6.75
CA THR A 69 -21.17 -3.21 6.91
C THR A 69 -22.10 -3.63 8.04
N VAL A 70 -22.09 -2.91 9.18
CA VAL A 70 -23.06 -3.12 10.27
C VAL A 70 -24.50 -2.88 9.79
N LYS A 71 -24.74 -1.80 9.03
CA LYS A 71 -26.09 -1.47 8.53
C LYS A 71 -26.69 -2.52 7.61
N VAL A 72 -25.87 -3.34 6.94
CA VAL A 72 -26.32 -4.44 6.08
C VAL A 72 -26.38 -5.80 6.79
N GLY A 73 -26.23 -5.82 8.12
CA GLY A 73 -26.42 -7.02 8.96
C GLY A 73 -25.18 -7.91 9.09
N LEU A 74 -23.99 -7.38 8.80
CA LEU A 74 -22.70 -8.09 8.94
C LEU A 74 -21.92 -7.56 10.15
N ASP A 75 -22.58 -7.49 11.30
CA ASP A 75 -22.13 -6.81 12.52
C ASP A 75 -20.70 -7.18 12.93
N ASP A 76 -20.40 -8.47 13.01
CA ASP A 76 -19.09 -8.94 13.47
C ASP A 76 -17.94 -8.49 12.56
N VAL A 77 -18.16 -8.43 11.25
CA VAL A 77 -17.15 -7.95 10.28
C VAL A 77 -17.05 -6.43 10.38
N GLY A 78 -18.19 -5.74 10.44
CA GLY A 78 -18.23 -4.28 10.53
C GLY A 78 -17.57 -3.74 11.79
N GLN A 79 -17.80 -4.36 12.95
CA GLN A 79 -17.16 -3.96 14.22
C GLN A 79 -15.63 -4.17 14.19
N LYS A 80 -15.15 -5.22 13.53
CA LYS A 80 -13.71 -5.44 13.36
C LYS A 80 -13.06 -4.38 12.48
N LEU A 81 -13.70 -3.99 11.37
CA LEU A 81 -13.24 -2.87 10.54
C LEU A 81 -13.18 -1.57 11.36
N ILE A 82 -14.22 -1.24 12.13
CA ILE A 82 -14.23 -0.04 12.98
C ILE A 82 -13.10 -0.06 14.01
N ALA A 83 -12.80 -1.23 14.59
CA ALA A 83 -11.68 -1.37 15.51
C ALA A 83 -10.33 -1.20 14.80
N HIS A 84 -10.17 -1.82 13.64
CA HIS A 84 -8.97 -1.76 12.81
C HIS A 84 -8.65 -0.33 12.37
N ALA A 85 -9.66 0.45 11.98
CA ALA A 85 -9.51 1.86 11.59
C ALA A 85 -8.79 2.74 12.63
N LYS A 86 -8.86 2.39 13.93
CA LYS A 86 -8.18 3.15 14.98
C LYS A 86 -6.66 2.97 14.95
N HIS A 87 -6.18 1.83 14.47
CA HIS A 87 -4.76 1.56 14.33
C HIS A 87 -4.16 2.39 13.20
N GLU A 88 -4.90 2.59 12.11
CA GLU A 88 -4.44 3.37 10.95
C GLU A 88 -4.43 4.90 11.15
N ALA A 89 -4.98 5.39 12.26
CA ALA A 89 -5.13 6.81 12.50
C ALA A 89 -3.76 7.51 12.61
N GLY A 90 -3.49 8.41 11.66
CA GLY A 90 -2.27 9.21 11.65
C GLY A 90 -1.07 8.56 10.97
N HIS A 91 -1.20 7.37 10.38
CA HIS A 91 -0.09 6.72 9.66
C HIS A 91 0.46 7.56 8.49
N HIS A 92 -0.36 8.40 7.86
CA HIS A 92 0.12 9.35 6.84
C HIS A 92 1.17 10.35 7.37
N LEU A 93 1.16 10.66 8.67
CA LEU A 93 2.15 11.55 9.29
C LEU A 93 3.54 10.89 9.29
N MET A 94 3.61 9.56 9.40
CA MET A 94 4.88 8.84 9.28
C MET A 94 5.47 9.01 7.89
N MET A 95 4.65 8.91 6.84
CA MET A 95 5.10 9.15 5.45
C MET A 95 5.55 10.61 5.24
N VAL A 96 4.91 11.58 5.88
CA VAL A 96 5.35 12.99 5.85
C VAL A 96 6.74 13.13 6.48
N GLU A 97 6.96 12.56 7.66
CA GLU A 97 8.24 12.63 8.36
C GLU A 97 9.34 11.83 7.64
N ASP A 98 9.01 10.65 7.11
CA ASP A 98 9.91 9.84 6.27
C ASP A 98 10.33 10.63 5.02
N THR A 99 9.40 11.31 4.35
CA THR A 99 9.70 12.18 3.20
C THR A 99 10.71 13.26 3.57
N LYS A 100 10.50 13.97 4.69
CA LYS A 100 11.41 15.03 5.14
C LYS A 100 12.80 14.50 5.43
N HIS A 101 12.92 13.36 6.12
CA HIS A 101 14.21 12.73 6.41
C HIS A 101 14.93 12.31 5.13
N LEU A 102 14.23 11.65 4.21
CA LEU A 102 14.83 11.20 2.94
C LEU A 102 15.23 12.38 2.04
N VAL A 103 14.45 13.46 2.00
CA VAL A 103 14.80 14.67 1.25
C VAL A 103 16.01 15.37 1.86
N ALA A 104 16.09 15.48 3.19
CA ALA A 104 17.28 16.03 3.86
C ALA A 104 18.53 15.21 3.51
N ARG A 105 18.43 13.89 3.59
CA ARG A 105 19.49 12.95 3.20
C ARG A 105 19.95 13.16 1.75
N TRP A 106 18.99 13.24 0.83
CA TRP A 106 19.27 13.49 -0.59
C TRP A 106 20.01 14.81 -0.77
N ASN A 107 19.53 15.86 -0.11
CA ASN A 107 20.06 17.21 -0.18
C ASN A 107 21.46 17.35 0.42
N GLU A 108 21.90 16.45 1.30
CA GLU A 108 23.30 16.42 1.74
C GLU A 108 24.24 15.87 0.67
N ARG A 109 23.75 14.93 -0.16
CA ARG A 109 24.59 14.08 -1.02
C ARG A 109 24.50 14.41 -2.51
N ARG A 110 23.40 15.02 -2.95
CA ARG A 110 23.05 15.13 -4.38
C ARG A 110 22.50 16.50 -4.75
N ASN A 111 22.47 16.76 -6.05
CA ASN A 111 21.80 17.88 -6.69
C ASN A 111 20.84 17.33 -7.78
N PRO A 112 19.78 18.06 -8.16
CA PRO A 112 19.32 19.28 -7.51
C PRO A 112 18.81 19.01 -6.09
N LYS A 113 18.78 20.07 -5.29
CA LYS A 113 18.13 20.00 -3.99
C LYS A 113 16.62 19.87 -4.20
N LEU A 114 16.00 19.03 -3.40
CA LEU A 114 14.58 18.76 -3.39
C LEU A 114 13.92 19.55 -2.26
N ASN A 115 12.62 19.81 -2.40
CA ASN A 115 11.79 20.40 -1.36
C ASN A 115 10.69 19.38 -0.98
N ALA A 116 10.62 19.01 0.29
CA ALA A 116 9.72 17.96 0.76
C ALA A 116 8.25 18.37 0.62
N GLU A 117 7.95 19.63 0.94
CA GLU A 117 6.61 20.20 0.88
C GLU A 117 6.10 20.26 -0.56
N GLU A 118 6.94 20.66 -1.51
CA GLU A 118 6.61 20.64 -2.95
C GLU A 118 6.36 19.21 -3.45
N LEU A 119 7.17 18.24 -3.00
CA LEU A 119 7.01 16.84 -3.37
C LEU A 119 5.70 16.24 -2.84
N ILE A 120 5.31 16.57 -1.61
CA ILE A 120 4.04 16.14 -0.98
C ILE A 120 2.84 16.85 -1.66
N ALA A 121 2.99 18.11 -2.03
CA ALA A 121 1.95 18.90 -2.69
C ALA A 121 1.75 18.57 -4.18
N GLN A 122 2.49 17.61 -4.73
CA GLN A 122 2.36 17.22 -6.13
C GLN A 122 0.95 16.73 -6.46
N PRO A 123 0.45 16.99 -7.68
CA PRO A 123 -0.81 16.43 -8.13
C PRO A 123 -0.81 14.89 -8.09
N PRO A 124 -1.93 14.28 -7.64
CA PRO A 124 -2.05 12.84 -7.56
C PRO A 124 -1.99 12.20 -8.95
N THR A 125 -1.36 11.04 -9.04
CA THR A 125 -1.39 10.21 -10.25
C THR A 125 -2.79 9.66 -10.48
N GLN A 126 -3.01 9.07 -11.66
CA GLN A 126 -4.28 8.42 -11.96
C GLN A 126 -4.53 7.21 -11.03
N ALA A 127 -3.51 6.41 -10.74
CA ALA A 127 -3.62 5.29 -9.80
C ALA A 127 -4.02 5.76 -8.39
N MET A 128 -3.44 6.87 -7.91
CA MET A 128 -3.79 7.44 -6.61
C MET A 128 -5.26 7.87 -6.52
N LYS A 129 -5.80 8.49 -7.59
CA LYS A 129 -7.22 8.87 -7.64
C LYS A 129 -8.13 7.65 -7.65
N GLU A 130 -7.79 6.65 -8.45
CA GLU A 130 -8.53 5.38 -8.53
C GLU A 130 -8.50 4.62 -7.20
N TYR A 131 -7.40 4.74 -6.43
CA TYR A 131 -7.30 4.17 -5.10
C TYR A 131 -8.29 4.81 -4.13
N ARG A 132 -8.39 6.14 -4.13
CA ARG A 132 -9.43 6.83 -3.34
C ARG A 132 -10.83 6.41 -3.80
N GLU A 133 -11.03 6.33 -5.11
CA GLU A 133 -12.32 6.00 -5.72
C GLU A 133 -12.80 4.59 -5.38
N ILE A 134 -11.91 3.57 -5.41
CA ILE A 134 -12.31 2.20 -5.07
C ILE A 134 -12.78 2.07 -3.62
N HIS A 135 -12.18 2.81 -2.67
CA HIS A 135 -12.65 2.86 -1.30
C HIS A 135 -14.04 3.48 -1.19
N GLU A 136 -14.25 4.66 -1.80
CA GLU A 136 -15.57 5.33 -1.78
C GLU A 136 -16.65 4.48 -2.46
N ASN A 137 -16.34 3.87 -3.60
CA ASN A 137 -17.25 2.98 -4.33
C ASN A 137 -17.56 1.72 -3.53
N THR A 138 -16.60 1.19 -2.76
CA THR A 138 -16.83 0.04 -1.88
C THR A 138 -17.76 0.41 -0.74
N ILE A 139 -17.50 1.53 -0.05
CA ILE A 139 -18.30 2.02 1.08
C ILE A 139 -19.76 2.25 0.69
N THR A 140 -19.99 2.84 -0.49
CA THR A 140 -21.33 3.20 -0.97
C THR A 140 -22.00 2.14 -1.84
N GLY A 141 -21.25 1.10 -2.22
CA GLY A 141 -21.69 0.05 -3.14
C GLY A 141 -22.50 -1.05 -2.47
N GLU A 142 -22.76 -2.12 -3.24
CA GLU A 142 -23.61 -3.23 -2.80
C GLU A 142 -22.96 -4.15 -1.75
N MET A 143 -21.64 -4.06 -1.55
CA MET A 143 -20.90 -4.91 -0.63
C MET A 143 -19.84 -4.11 0.15
N PRO A 144 -20.23 -3.26 1.13
CA PRO A 144 -19.28 -2.46 1.92
C PRO A 144 -18.23 -3.29 2.67
N ALA A 145 -18.59 -4.52 3.06
CA ALA A 145 -17.67 -5.46 3.69
C ALA A 145 -16.51 -5.90 2.79
N ALA A 146 -16.59 -5.66 1.47
CA ALA A 146 -15.48 -5.92 0.56
C ALA A 146 -14.24 -5.05 0.87
N GLN A 147 -14.36 -4.02 1.72
CA GLN A 147 -13.21 -3.31 2.29
C GLN A 147 -12.21 -4.27 2.94
N VAL A 148 -12.67 -5.37 3.57
CA VAL A 148 -11.79 -6.39 4.16
C VAL A 148 -10.81 -6.97 3.12
N ALA A 149 -11.24 -7.10 1.86
CA ALA A 149 -10.37 -7.56 0.79
C ALA A 149 -9.34 -6.51 0.36
N ILE A 150 -9.66 -5.22 0.51
CA ILE A 150 -8.68 -4.15 0.27
C ILE A 150 -7.58 -4.23 1.34
N GLU A 151 -7.96 -4.25 2.63
CA GLU A 151 -6.98 -4.34 3.73
C GLU A 151 -6.12 -5.60 3.60
N TYR A 152 -6.76 -6.74 3.33
CA TYR A 152 -6.04 -8.01 3.17
C TYR A 152 -4.99 -8.00 2.06
N GLU A 153 -5.29 -7.42 0.88
CA GLU A 153 -4.30 -7.36 -0.19
C GLU A 153 -3.23 -6.29 0.02
N ILE A 154 -3.58 -5.13 0.58
CA ILE A 154 -2.65 -4.00 0.73
C ILE A 154 -1.68 -4.25 1.89
N GLU A 155 -2.15 -4.70 3.05
CA GLU A 155 -1.26 -5.12 4.14
C GLU A 155 -0.48 -6.39 3.76
N GLY A 156 -1.14 -7.32 3.07
CA GLY A 156 -0.49 -8.52 2.54
C GLY A 156 0.69 -8.16 1.63
N LEU A 157 0.57 -7.10 0.83
CA LEU A 157 1.68 -6.59 0.02
C LEU A 157 2.86 -6.09 0.88
N SER A 158 2.59 -5.40 1.98
CA SER A 158 3.63 -4.96 2.93
C SER A 158 4.39 -6.13 3.53
N THR A 159 3.72 -7.24 3.85
CA THR A 159 4.41 -8.45 4.36
C THR A 159 5.31 -9.14 3.33
N VAL A 160 4.97 -9.03 2.04
CA VAL A 160 5.72 -9.68 0.95
C VAL A 160 6.86 -8.78 0.45
N LEU A 161 6.59 -7.50 0.21
CA LEU A 161 7.57 -6.56 -0.35
C LEU A 161 8.34 -5.78 0.70
N GLY A 162 7.76 -5.52 1.87
CA GLY A 162 8.38 -4.71 2.93
C GLY A 162 9.75 -5.20 3.37
N PRO A 163 9.92 -6.49 3.75
CA PRO A 163 11.23 -7.03 4.11
C PRO A 163 12.26 -6.89 2.98
N VAL A 164 11.84 -7.17 1.75
CA VAL A 164 12.70 -7.12 0.56
C VAL A 164 13.15 -5.69 0.26
N ILE A 165 12.24 -4.72 0.34
CA ILE A 165 12.54 -3.30 0.13
C ILE A 165 13.47 -2.78 1.23
N LEU A 166 13.24 -3.14 2.50
CA LEU A 166 14.08 -2.73 3.63
C LEU A 166 15.50 -3.30 3.51
N GLU A 167 15.64 -4.57 3.14
CA GLU A 167 16.95 -5.20 2.91
C GLU A 167 17.68 -4.56 1.73
N GLN A 168 16.97 -4.36 0.62
CA GLN A 168 17.53 -3.71 -0.57
C GLN A 168 17.96 -2.26 -0.27
N ALA A 169 17.16 -1.51 0.50
CA ALA A 169 17.49 -0.17 0.93
C ALA A 169 18.82 -0.14 1.70
N LYS A 170 18.97 -1.02 2.71
CA LYS A 170 20.23 -1.16 3.47
C LYS A 170 21.40 -1.47 2.56
N ARG A 171 21.24 -2.43 1.66
CA ARG A 171 22.31 -2.92 0.78
C ARG A 171 22.78 -1.86 -0.20
N VAL A 172 21.86 -1.14 -0.81
CA VAL A 172 22.14 -0.21 -1.91
C VAL A 172 22.47 1.19 -1.39
N CYS A 173 21.73 1.68 -0.39
CA CYS A 173 21.82 3.07 0.09
C CYS A 173 22.57 3.22 1.42
N GLY A 174 22.92 2.12 2.09
CA GLY A 174 23.48 2.11 3.45
C GLY A 174 22.40 2.08 4.54
N GLU A 175 22.78 1.67 5.75
CA GLU A 175 21.84 1.46 6.87
C GLU A 175 21.14 2.74 7.35
N ASP A 176 21.77 3.89 7.16
CA ASP A 176 21.24 5.20 7.57
C ASP A 176 19.99 5.63 6.76
N ILE A 177 19.73 5.03 5.59
CA ILE A 177 18.49 5.26 4.81
C ILE A 177 17.23 4.91 5.62
N LEU A 178 17.34 3.95 6.53
CA LEU A 178 16.22 3.39 7.27
C LEU A 178 15.59 4.36 8.26
N GLN A 179 16.26 5.48 8.56
CA GLN A 179 15.71 6.53 9.43
C GLN A 179 14.49 7.21 8.80
N GLY A 180 14.42 7.24 7.46
CA GLY A 180 13.27 7.75 6.71
C GLY A 180 12.38 6.63 6.15
N MET A 181 12.24 5.52 6.88
CA MET A 181 11.41 4.38 6.47
C MET A 181 10.57 3.85 7.65
N SER A 182 10.17 4.74 8.55
CA SER A 182 9.36 4.39 9.73
C SER A 182 8.04 3.75 9.34
N PHE A 183 7.34 4.30 8.33
CA PHE A 183 6.05 3.77 7.87
C PHE A 183 6.20 2.32 7.40
N LEU A 184 7.17 2.04 6.52
CA LEU A 184 7.35 0.70 5.96
C LEU A 184 7.81 -0.31 7.01
N LYS A 185 8.64 0.11 7.98
CA LYS A 185 9.05 -0.75 9.08
C LYS A 185 7.87 -1.18 9.93
N GLU A 186 7.01 -0.23 10.31
CA GLU A 186 5.80 -0.51 11.08
C GLU A 186 4.90 -1.50 10.34
N HIS A 187 4.65 -1.27 9.05
CA HIS A 187 3.84 -2.14 8.19
C HIS A 187 4.55 -3.42 7.75
N THR A 188 5.81 -3.64 8.15
CA THR A 188 6.49 -4.93 7.94
C THR A 188 6.49 -5.75 9.24
N GLU A 189 6.72 -5.10 10.37
CA GLU A 189 6.85 -5.76 11.68
C GLU A 189 5.49 -6.03 12.33
N ILE A 190 4.51 -5.14 12.14
CA ILE A 190 3.19 -5.23 12.77
C ILE A 190 2.17 -5.95 11.86
N ASP A 191 2.26 -5.74 10.54
CA ASP A 191 1.25 -6.25 9.60
C ASP A 191 1.25 -7.78 9.44
N VAL A 192 2.26 -8.49 9.94
CA VAL A 192 2.18 -9.97 10.04
C VAL A 192 0.99 -10.36 10.93
N GLY A 193 0.74 -9.62 12.01
CA GLY A 193 -0.40 -9.82 12.90
C GLY A 193 -1.72 -9.38 12.27
N HIS A 194 -1.73 -8.23 11.59
CA HIS A 194 -2.94 -7.72 10.92
C HIS A 194 -3.34 -8.58 9.72
N THR A 195 -2.39 -9.06 8.92
CA THR A 195 -2.65 -9.96 7.78
C THR A 195 -3.34 -11.25 8.23
N ALA A 196 -2.90 -11.85 9.34
CA ALA A 196 -3.56 -13.04 9.89
C ALA A 196 -4.99 -12.74 10.39
N LEU A 197 -5.21 -11.57 11.00
CA LEU A 197 -6.54 -11.14 11.42
C LEU A 197 -7.45 -10.84 10.24
N ASN A 198 -6.91 -10.26 9.17
CA ASN A 198 -7.60 -9.97 7.92
C ASN A 198 -7.96 -11.24 7.17
N GLU A 199 -7.09 -12.25 7.14
CA GLU A 199 -7.41 -13.56 6.57
C GLU A 199 -8.57 -14.23 7.33
N VAL A 200 -8.57 -14.18 8.67
CA VAL A 200 -9.68 -14.67 9.50
C VAL A 200 -10.96 -13.89 9.22
N MET A 201 -10.86 -12.56 9.06
CA MET A 201 -12.00 -11.70 8.77
C MET A 201 -12.58 -11.98 7.38
N LEU A 202 -11.72 -12.18 6.38
CA LEU A 202 -12.10 -12.49 5.01
C LEU A 202 -12.74 -13.88 4.91
N ASN A 203 -12.16 -14.89 5.56
CA ASN A 203 -12.78 -16.23 5.66
C ASN A 203 -14.16 -16.15 6.30
N LYS A 204 -14.31 -15.36 7.38
CA LYS A 204 -15.61 -15.15 8.04
C LYS A 204 -16.61 -14.49 7.09
N LEU A 205 -16.21 -13.42 6.40
CA LEU A 205 -17.06 -12.74 5.43
C LEU A 205 -17.53 -13.70 4.33
N LEU A 206 -16.60 -14.44 3.72
CA LEU A 206 -16.91 -15.42 2.67
C LEU A 206 -17.84 -16.54 3.16
N SER A 207 -17.77 -16.91 4.44
CA SER A 207 -18.70 -17.89 5.03
C SER A 207 -20.12 -17.35 5.21
N GLN A 208 -20.27 -16.04 5.40
CA GLN A 208 -21.56 -15.37 5.59
C GLN A 208 -22.23 -15.02 4.26
N VAL A 209 -21.44 -14.66 3.24
CA VAL A 209 -21.92 -14.23 1.92
C VAL A 209 -21.16 -14.91 0.77
N PRO A 210 -21.19 -16.24 0.65
CA PRO A 210 -20.44 -16.97 -0.38
C PRO A 210 -20.80 -16.53 -1.81
N ASP A 211 -22.07 -16.18 -2.06
CA ASP A 211 -22.53 -15.70 -3.37
C ASP A 211 -21.95 -14.33 -3.76
N LYS A 212 -21.41 -13.57 -2.80
CA LYS A 212 -20.73 -12.28 -3.02
C LYS A 212 -19.22 -12.42 -3.21
N ALA A 213 -18.65 -13.63 -3.11
CA ALA A 213 -17.23 -13.88 -3.30
C ALA A 213 -16.65 -13.26 -4.58
N PRO A 214 -17.33 -13.30 -5.76
CA PRO A 214 -16.80 -12.67 -6.97
C PRO A 214 -16.59 -11.15 -6.85
N ILE A 215 -17.51 -10.44 -6.19
CA ILE A 215 -17.40 -8.99 -5.98
C ILE A 215 -16.27 -8.70 -5.01
N ILE A 216 -16.20 -9.45 -3.89
CA ILE A 216 -15.16 -9.30 -2.87
C ILE A 216 -13.77 -9.53 -3.48
N ALA A 217 -13.60 -10.59 -4.26
CA ALA A 217 -12.35 -10.92 -4.92
C ALA A 217 -11.95 -9.90 -6.00
N LYS A 218 -12.92 -9.41 -6.77
CA LYS A 218 -12.69 -8.33 -7.74
C LYS A 218 -12.22 -7.03 -7.06
N THR A 219 -12.80 -6.68 -5.91
CA THR A 219 -12.42 -5.49 -5.15
C THR A 219 -10.97 -5.59 -4.68
N GLY A 220 -10.58 -6.69 -4.04
CA GLY A 220 -9.18 -6.92 -3.62
C GLY A 220 -8.20 -6.91 -4.80
N ALA A 221 -8.55 -7.61 -5.90
CA ALA A 221 -7.70 -7.65 -7.10
C ALA A 221 -7.51 -6.26 -7.74
N SER A 222 -8.55 -5.44 -7.73
CA SER A 222 -8.50 -4.08 -8.26
C SER A 222 -7.65 -3.18 -7.37
N ALA A 223 -7.80 -3.27 -6.04
CA ALA A 223 -6.97 -2.52 -5.11
C ALA A 223 -5.48 -2.86 -5.26
N LEU A 224 -5.16 -4.15 -5.36
CA LEU A 224 -3.78 -4.60 -5.57
C LEU A 224 -3.20 -4.13 -6.92
N ASP A 225 -3.98 -4.20 -8.01
CA ASP A 225 -3.54 -3.68 -9.31
C ASP A 225 -3.28 -2.17 -9.27
N ILE A 226 -4.21 -1.41 -8.68
CA ILE A 226 -4.07 0.05 -8.51
C ILE A 226 -2.79 0.36 -7.76
N TYR A 227 -2.52 -0.34 -6.65
CA TYR A 227 -1.33 -0.10 -5.84
C TYR A 227 -0.04 -0.45 -6.60
N LEU A 228 -0.03 -1.53 -7.38
CA LEU A 228 1.12 -1.87 -8.24
C LEU A 228 1.37 -0.83 -9.32
N ARG A 229 0.31 -0.25 -9.92
CA ARG A 229 0.45 0.87 -10.85
C ARG A 229 0.99 2.11 -10.16
N PHE A 230 0.53 2.41 -8.94
CA PHE A 230 1.10 3.50 -8.13
C PHE A 230 2.60 3.31 -7.85
N MET A 231 3.03 2.10 -7.48
CA MET A 231 4.47 1.82 -7.31
C MET A 231 5.24 2.04 -8.62
N GLY A 232 4.65 1.64 -9.75
CA GLY A 232 5.19 1.92 -11.08
C GLY A 232 5.33 3.43 -11.37
N ASP A 233 4.29 4.22 -11.08
CA ASP A 233 4.32 5.68 -11.22
C ASP A 233 5.46 6.30 -10.37
N CYS A 234 5.69 5.76 -9.17
CA CYS A 234 6.78 6.20 -8.29
C CYS A 234 8.16 5.92 -8.89
N VAL A 235 8.37 4.72 -9.47
CA VAL A 235 9.62 4.37 -10.17
C VAL A 235 9.87 5.31 -11.34
N GLU A 236 8.85 5.58 -12.15
CA GLU A 236 8.97 6.46 -13.32
C GLU A 236 9.30 7.91 -12.94
N ARG A 237 8.65 8.44 -11.89
CA ARG A 237 8.94 9.78 -11.36
C ARG A 237 10.33 9.85 -10.74
N ALA A 238 10.75 8.82 -9.99
CA ALA A 238 12.10 8.72 -9.44
C ALA A 238 13.17 8.73 -10.55
N GLY A 239 12.94 8.01 -11.65
CA GLY A 239 13.83 8.03 -12.81
C GLY A 239 13.99 9.42 -13.41
N LYS A 240 12.91 10.21 -13.52
CA LYS A 240 12.98 11.60 -13.99
C LYS A 240 13.77 12.49 -13.04
N LEU A 241 13.60 12.31 -11.72
CA LEU A 241 14.34 13.04 -10.70
C LEU A 241 15.85 12.78 -10.82
N VAL A 242 16.26 11.52 -10.98
CA VAL A 242 17.67 11.15 -11.18
C VAL A 242 18.22 11.68 -12.50
N GLN A 243 17.44 11.67 -13.59
CA GLN A 243 17.88 12.24 -14.87
C GLN A 243 18.12 13.75 -14.76
N SER A 244 17.24 14.48 -14.07
CA SER A 244 17.45 15.90 -13.78
C SER A 244 18.69 16.13 -12.90
N ALA A 245 18.97 15.23 -11.96
CA ALA A 245 20.18 15.25 -11.13
C ALA A 245 21.47 15.05 -11.93
N ALA A 246 21.47 14.12 -12.90
CA ALA A 246 22.63 13.86 -13.74
C ALA A 246 22.93 14.98 -14.74
N ALA A 247 21.93 15.83 -15.05
CA ALA A 247 22.06 16.94 -16.00
C ALA A 247 22.44 18.28 -15.35
N ALA A 248 22.48 18.36 -14.02
CA ALA A 248 22.76 19.56 -13.23
C ALA A 248 24.19 19.57 -12.68
#